data_AF-A0A3D5C4D5-F1
#
_entry.id   AF-A0A3D5C4D5-F1
#
_cell.length_a   1.000
_cell.length_b   1.000
_cell.length_c   1.000
_cell.angle_alpha   90.00
_cell.angle_beta   90.00
_cell.angle_gamma   90.00
#
_symmetry.space_group_name_H-M   'P 1'
#
loop_
_entity.id
_entity.type
_entity.pdbx_description
1 polymer ?
#
loop_
_entity_poly.entity_id
_entity_poly.type
_entity_poly.pdbx_seq_one_letter_code
_entity_poly.pdbx_strand_id
1 'polypeptide(L)'
;LDELQAGALGQGATQFDNGVPRELLAPACEESMFRMIHGPSAAEIVTASGEDEILFTERGHGLMAMFTILPSEAHAYVTSRTSGSEWDLAPHVAILSSVGGLVTDLKGKCHPFNKIDSRVRGGVVAAVSPDAHGRAMSLVRTANL
;
A
#
# COMPACT_ATOMS: atom_id res chain seq x y z
N LEU A 1 -2.08 23.25 0.68
CA LEU A 1 -2.50 22.34 1.76
C LEU A 1 -3.18 21.22 1.04
N ASP A 2 -2.50 20.09 0.93
CA ASP A 2 -3.00 18.95 0.18
C ASP A 2 -3.92 18.16 1.12
N GLU A 3 -5.19 18.02 0.73
CA GLU A 3 -6.22 17.36 1.53
C GLU A 3 -6.60 16.03 0.87
N LEU A 4 -6.75 14.97 1.66
CA LEU A 4 -7.19 13.65 1.19
C LEU A 4 -8.53 13.33 1.85
N GLN A 5 -9.54 13.09 1.04
CA GLN A 5 -10.88 12.70 1.47
C GLN A 5 -11.20 11.31 0.91
N ALA A 6 -11.77 10.42 1.73
CA ALA A 6 -12.35 9.16 1.26
C ALA A 6 -13.87 9.22 1.40
N GLY A 7 -14.58 8.84 0.35
CA GLY A 7 -16.02 8.65 0.41
C GLY A 7 -16.39 7.40 1.21
N ALA A 8 -17.61 7.35 1.73
CA ALA A 8 -18.15 6.11 2.30
C ALA A 8 -18.22 5.02 1.22
N LEU A 9 -18.02 3.75 1.61
CA LEU A 9 -18.08 2.52 0.79
C LEU A 9 -18.45 2.73 -0.70
N GLY A 10 -17.44 2.69 -1.57
CA GLY A 10 -17.62 2.71 -3.03
C GLY A 10 -17.78 4.10 -3.67
N GLN A 11 -17.65 5.18 -2.89
CA GLN A 11 -17.67 6.56 -3.41
C GLN A 11 -16.27 7.13 -3.70
N GLY A 12 -15.27 6.26 -3.88
CA GLY A 12 -13.91 6.63 -4.27
C GLY A 12 -13.12 7.39 -3.19
N ALA A 13 -12.03 8.04 -3.62
CA ALA A 13 -11.25 8.97 -2.81
C ALA A 13 -10.88 10.19 -3.65
N THR A 14 -10.71 11.35 -3.02
CA THR A 14 -10.41 12.63 -3.67
C THR A 14 -9.20 13.26 -2.99
N GLN A 15 -8.20 13.63 -3.80
CA GLN A 15 -7.08 14.45 -3.39
C GLN A 15 -7.33 15.90 -3.83
N PHE A 16 -7.08 16.87 -2.96
CA PHE A 16 -7.16 18.29 -3.30
C PHE A 16 -5.75 18.87 -3.36
N ASP A 17 -5.29 19.19 -4.57
CA ASP A 17 -4.00 19.84 -4.78
C ASP A 17 -4.26 21.34 -4.98
N ASN A 18 -3.86 22.16 -4.00
CA ASN A 18 -4.16 23.60 -3.97
C ASN A 18 -5.64 23.95 -4.18
N GLY A 19 -6.55 23.14 -3.62
CA GLY A 19 -8.00 23.33 -3.72
C GLY A 19 -8.63 22.80 -5.02
N VAL A 20 -7.84 22.23 -5.93
CA VAL A 20 -8.36 21.57 -7.13
C VAL A 20 -8.61 20.09 -6.81
N PRO A 21 -9.86 19.59 -6.89
CA PRO A 21 -10.16 18.20 -6.62
C PRO A 21 -9.66 17.31 -7.75
N ARG A 22 -9.03 16.20 -7.38
CA ARG A 22 -8.61 15.10 -8.26
C ARG A 22 -9.15 13.80 -7.68
N GLU A 23 -10.01 13.12 -8.42
CA GLU A 23 -10.46 11.78 -8.06
C GLU A 23 -9.27 10.81 -8.14
N LEU A 24 -9.08 10.05 -7.07
CA LEU A 24 -8.08 8.99 -6.98
C LEU A 24 -8.70 7.74 -7.57
N LEU A 25 -8.34 7.49 -8.81
CA LEU A 25 -8.61 6.23 -9.48
C LEU A 25 -7.40 5.32 -9.24
N ALA A 26 -7.66 4.06 -8.90
CA ALA A 26 -6.61 3.05 -8.94
C ALA A 26 -6.05 2.99 -10.38
N PRO A 27 -4.72 3.01 -10.58
CA PRO A 27 -4.16 2.83 -11.90
C PRO A 27 -4.64 1.49 -12.49
N ALA A 28 -5.09 1.50 -13.74
CA ALA A 28 -5.45 0.28 -14.45
C ALA A 28 -4.21 -0.63 -14.51
N CYS A 29 -4.38 -1.90 -14.13
CA CYS A 29 -3.28 -2.87 -14.08
C CYS A 29 -2.87 -3.40 -15.47
N GLU A 30 -3.52 -2.95 -16.55
CA GLU A 30 -3.30 -3.46 -17.90
C GLU A 30 -2.06 -2.84 -18.58
N GLU A 31 -1.18 -3.72 -19.05
CA GLU A 31 -0.05 -3.49 -19.99
C GLU A 31 1.11 -2.58 -19.55
N SER A 32 1.28 -2.30 -18.25
CA SER A 32 2.46 -1.56 -17.76
C SER A 32 3.32 -2.33 -16.75
N MET A 33 4.61 -2.00 -16.72
CA MET A 33 5.61 -2.51 -15.77
C MET A 33 5.09 -2.40 -14.32
N PHE A 34 5.22 -3.47 -13.53
CA PHE A 34 4.68 -3.48 -12.18
C PHE A 34 5.50 -2.56 -11.26
N ARG A 35 4.93 -1.43 -10.88
CA ARG A 35 5.55 -0.48 -9.94
C ARG A 35 5.26 -0.87 -8.49
N MET A 36 6.30 -1.07 -7.69
CA MET A 36 6.18 -1.38 -6.28
C MET A 36 7.06 -0.45 -5.45
N ILE A 37 6.46 0.16 -4.43
CA ILE A 37 7.18 0.90 -3.42
C ILE A 37 7.55 -0.05 -2.29
N HIS A 38 8.76 0.08 -1.75
CA HIS A 38 9.15 -0.68 -0.56
C HIS A 38 9.74 0.24 0.51
N GLY A 39 9.52 -0.12 1.77
CA GLY A 39 10.31 0.40 2.87
C GLY A 39 11.72 -0.22 2.87
N PRO A 40 12.69 0.40 3.55
CA PRO A 40 14.06 -0.14 3.67
C PRO A 40 14.11 -1.55 4.28
N SER A 41 13.10 -1.91 5.06
CA SER A 41 12.98 -3.23 5.70
C SER A 41 12.54 -4.36 4.76
N ALA A 42 12.17 -4.05 3.52
CA ALA A 42 11.70 -5.00 2.52
C ALA A 42 12.58 -5.00 1.26
N ALA A 43 13.83 -4.53 1.36
CA ALA A 43 14.78 -4.49 0.25
C ALA A 43 15.11 -5.88 -0.33
N GLU A 44 14.99 -6.94 0.48
CA GLU A 44 15.17 -8.33 0.05
C GLU A 44 14.19 -8.76 -1.05
N ILE A 45 13.04 -8.08 -1.19
CA ILE A 45 12.12 -8.33 -2.31
C ILE A 45 12.76 -7.98 -3.65
N VAL A 46 13.56 -6.91 -3.72
CA VAL A 46 14.25 -6.48 -4.94
C VAL A 46 15.24 -7.54 -5.40
N THR A 47 16.00 -8.10 -4.46
CA THR A 47 16.97 -9.16 -4.77
C THR A 47 16.28 -10.46 -5.19
N ALA A 48 15.13 -10.78 -4.60
CA ALA A 48 14.44 -12.04 -4.83
C ALA A 48 13.60 -12.06 -6.12
N SER A 49 13.17 -10.91 -6.62
CA SER A 49 12.21 -10.82 -7.72
C SER A 49 12.80 -10.99 -9.12
N GLY A 50 14.11 -10.78 -9.30
CA GLY A 50 14.69 -10.55 -10.63
C GLY A 50 14.22 -9.21 -11.20
N GLU A 51 15.09 -8.48 -11.89
CA GLU A 51 14.87 -7.04 -12.18
C GLU A 51 13.99 -6.74 -13.41
N ASP A 52 13.61 -7.76 -14.20
CA ASP A 52 13.21 -7.51 -15.59
C ASP A 52 11.74 -7.03 -15.80
N GLU A 53 10.87 -7.09 -14.79
CA GLU A 53 9.44 -6.73 -14.96
C GLU A 53 8.86 -5.81 -13.87
N ILE A 54 9.68 -5.39 -12.89
CA ILE A 54 9.22 -4.69 -11.70
C ILE A 54 10.05 -3.43 -11.47
N LEU A 55 9.36 -2.29 -11.41
CA LEU A 55 9.98 -1.02 -11.02
C LEU A 55 9.87 -0.85 -9.51
N PHE A 56 11.00 -1.00 -8.81
CA PHE A 56 11.07 -0.75 -7.38
C PHE A 56 11.37 0.72 -7.08
N THR A 57 10.72 1.26 -6.06
CA THR A 57 11.06 2.58 -5.51
C THR A 57 11.12 2.49 -3.99
N GLU A 58 12.27 2.77 -3.40
CA GLU A 58 12.38 2.86 -1.95
C GLU A 58 11.74 4.17 -1.45
N ARG A 59 10.84 4.10 -0.47
CA ARG A 59 10.27 5.30 0.19
C ARG A 59 10.11 5.13 1.69
N GLY A 60 10.85 5.98 2.42
CA GLY A 60 10.59 6.35 3.81
C GLY A 60 10.51 5.18 4.80
N HIS A 61 10.18 5.52 6.04
CA HIS A 61 9.93 4.53 7.10
C HIS A 61 8.50 4.66 7.62
N GLY A 62 7.96 3.54 8.11
CA GLY A 62 6.68 3.52 8.80
C GLY A 62 5.47 3.66 7.89
N LEU A 63 4.29 3.65 8.52
CA LEU A 63 3.01 3.51 7.84
C LEU A 63 2.67 4.72 6.94
N MET A 64 3.19 5.91 7.26
CA MET A 64 2.94 7.12 6.47
C MET A 64 3.47 7.04 5.03
N ALA A 65 4.53 6.26 4.78
CA ALA A 65 5.05 6.06 3.43
C ALA A 65 4.02 5.40 2.50
N MET A 66 3.02 4.72 3.05
CA MET A 66 1.97 4.05 2.29
C MET A 66 1.07 5.02 1.53
N PHE A 67 0.95 6.28 1.96
CA PHE A 67 0.24 7.31 1.18
C PHE A 67 0.89 7.60 -0.16
N THR A 68 2.17 7.27 -0.34
CA THR A 68 2.85 7.50 -1.61
C THR A 68 2.31 6.63 -2.74
N ILE A 69 1.57 5.55 -2.46
CA ILE A 69 1.00 4.66 -3.50
C ILE A 69 0.12 5.45 -4.48
N LEU A 70 -0.78 6.28 -3.94
CA LEU A 70 -1.82 6.96 -4.72
C LEU A 70 -1.24 8.01 -5.68
N PRO A 71 -0.36 8.95 -5.26
CA PRO A 71 0.22 9.93 -6.17
C PRO A 71 1.35 9.39 -7.06
N SER A 72 1.90 8.19 -6.78
CA SER A 72 3.08 7.67 -7.49
C SER A 72 2.78 6.73 -8.66
N GLU A 73 1.50 6.44 -8.91
CA GLU A 73 1.09 5.37 -9.84
C GLU A 73 1.64 3.99 -9.46
N ALA A 74 2.08 3.81 -8.21
CA ALA A 74 2.53 2.51 -7.73
C ALA A 74 1.33 1.58 -7.54
N HIS A 75 1.53 0.31 -7.84
CA HIS A 75 0.50 -0.71 -7.66
C HIS A 75 0.47 -1.26 -6.23
N ALA A 76 1.63 -1.26 -5.55
CA ALA A 76 1.75 -1.80 -4.20
C ALA A 76 2.84 -1.11 -3.36
N TYR A 77 2.70 -1.23 -2.04
CA TYR A 77 3.67 -0.87 -1.01
C TYR A 77 3.94 -2.06 -0.10
N VAL A 78 5.21 -2.32 0.23
CA VAL A 78 5.58 -3.36 1.20
C VAL A 78 6.55 -2.84 2.25
N THR A 79 6.30 -3.19 3.51
CA THR A 79 7.27 -3.04 4.60
C THR A 79 7.17 -4.21 5.58
N SER A 80 8.31 -4.76 6.02
CA SER A 80 8.35 -5.82 7.03
C SER A 80 8.38 -5.27 8.46
N ARG A 81 8.95 -4.07 8.62
CA ARG A 81 8.94 -3.33 9.88
C ARG A 81 7.80 -2.31 9.90
N THR A 82 6.95 -2.46 10.90
CA THR A 82 5.89 -1.51 11.22
C THR A 82 6.17 -0.90 12.59
N SER A 83 6.35 0.42 12.62
CA SER A 83 6.27 1.22 13.83
C SER A 83 4.98 2.04 13.75
N GLY A 84 4.03 1.75 14.64
CA GLY A 84 2.73 2.42 14.65
C GLY A 84 1.65 1.57 15.31
N SER A 85 0.53 2.22 15.57
CA SER A 85 -0.67 1.61 16.13
C SER A 85 -1.78 1.58 15.09
N GLU A 86 -2.90 0.94 15.42
CA GLU A 86 -4.02 0.74 14.50
C GLU A 86 -4.62 2.06 13.99
N TRP A 87 -4.55 3.15 14.74
CA TRP A 87 -4.98 4.49 14.29
C TRP A 87 -4.05 5.12 13.25
N ASP A 88 -2.80 4.68 13.15
CA ASP A 88 -1.88 5.10 12.06
C ASP A 88 -2.19 4.33 10.77
N LEU A 89 -2.71 3.10 10.89
CA LEU A 89 -3.04 2.22 9.76
C LEU A 89 -4.46 2.46 9.23
N ALA A 90 -5.43 2.70 10.12
CA ALA A 90 -6.85 2.77 9.80
C ALA A 90 -7.19 3.75 8.65
N PRO A 91 -6.64 4.98 8.60
CA PRO A 91 -6.94 5.91 7.51
C PRO A 91 -6.56 5.34 6.15
N HIS A 92 -5.42 4.69 6.05
CA HIS A 92 -4.95 4.10 4.80
C HIS A 92 -5.80 2.91 4.37
N VAL A 93 -6.24 2.08 5.31
CA VAL A 93 -7.15 0.96 5.00
C VAL A 93 -8.47 1.50 4.45
N ALA A 94 -9.03 2.54 5.08
CA ALA A 94 -10.26 3.17 4.62
C ALA A 94 -10.11 3.75 3.21
N ILE A 95 -9.04 4.52 2.97
CA ILE A 95 -8.78 5.16 1.67
C ILE A 95 -8.50 4.13 0.58
N LEU A 96 -7.63 3.14 0.83
CA LEU A 96 -7.35 2.12 -0.19
C LEU A 96 -8.57 1.26 -0.48
N SER A 97 -9.35 0.89 0.54
CA SER A 97 -10.57 0.11 0.33
C SER A 97 -11.63 0.86 -0.47
N SER A 98 -11.70 2.20 -0.35
CA SER A 98 -12.68 2.99 -1.11
C SER A 98 -12.37 3.07 -2.62
N VAL A 99 -11.11 2.78 -3.01
CA VAL A 99 -10.66 2.67 -4.41
C VAL A 99 -10.48 1.22 -4.88
N GLY A 100 -10.96 0.23 -4.10
CA GLY A 100 -10.87 -1.19 -4.45
C GLY A 100 -9.55 -1.88 -4.07
N GLY A 101 -8.68 -1.20 -3.35
CA GLY A 101 -7.42 -1.71 -2.84
C GLY A 101 -7.55 -2.60 -1.60
N LEU A 102 -6.42 -3.19 -1.20
CA LEU A 102 -6.31 -4.06 -0.02
C LEU A 102 -5.09 -3.71 0.82
N VAL A 103 -5.20 -3.98 2.13
CA VAL A 103 -4.10 -3.86 3.09
C VAL A 103 -4.07 -5.08 4.00
N THR A 104 -2.97 -5.83 3.98
CA THR A 104 -2.76 -7.05 4.78
C THR A 104 -1.42 -7.03 5.49
N ASP A 105 -1.18 -8.01 6.36
CA ASP A 105 0.16 -8.38 6.80
C ASP A 105 0.92 -9.16 5.71
N LEU A 106 2.19 -9.51 5.97
CA LEU A 106 3.04 -10.30 5.06
C LEU A 106 2.55 -11.75 4.86
N LYS A 107 1.59 -12.22 5.67
CA LYS A 107 0.93 -13.53 5.52
C LYS A 107 -0.38 -13.43 4.73
N GLY A 108 -0.76 -12.23 4.28
CA GLY A 108 -1.99 -11.99 3.54
C GLY A 108 -3.23 -11.88 4.44
N LYS A 109 -3.07 -11.72 5.76
CA LYS A 109 -4.18 -11.55 6.69
C LYS A 109 -4.50 -10.07 6.89
N CYS A 110 -5.79 -9.71 6.90
CA CYS A 110 -6.21 -8.35 7.24
C CYS A 110 -5.81 -7.98 8.67
N HIS A 111 -5.39 -6.73 8.86
CA HIS A 111 -5.09 -6.19 10.19
C HIS A 111 -6.40 -6.03 10.99
N PRO A 112 -6.52 -6.62 12.18
CA PRO A 112 -7.67 -6.36 13.05
C PRO A 112 -7.56 -4.98 13.70
N PHE A 113 -8.71 -4.32 13.87
CA PHE A 113 -8.87 -3.06 14.60
C PHE A 113 -9.57 -3.29 15.94
N ASN A 114 -9.49 -2.31 16.84
CA ASN A 114 -10.04 -2.35 18.20
C ASN A 114 -9.39 -3.44 19.08
N LYS A 115 -8.09 -3.65 18.91
CA LYS A 115 -7.34 -4.64 19.70
C LYS A 115 -6.93 -4.06 21.06
N ILE A 116 -6.73 -4.94 22.04
CA ILE A 116 -6.12 -4.57 23.33
C ILE A 116 -4.67 -4.07 23.11
N ASP A 117 -3.87 -4.80 22.32
CA ASP A 117 -2.58 -4.31 21.81
C ASP A 117 -2.81 -3.66 20.44
N SER A 118 -2.88 -2.33 20.43
CA SER A 118 -3.12 -1.53 19.23
C SER A 118 -1.96 -1.57 18.23
N ARG A 119 -0.78 -2.10 18.58
CA ARG A 119 0.39 -2.12 17.70
C ARG A 119 0.11 -2.89 16.41
N VAL A 120 0.57 -2.34 15.29
CA VAL A 120 0.59 -3.03 14.00
C VAL A 120 1.75 -4.01 13.98
N ARG A 121 1.47 -5.27 13.65
CA ARG A 121 2.45 -6.38 13.65
C ARG A 121 2.33 -7.19 12.37
N GLY A 122 3.41 -7.87 11.99
CA GLY A 122 3.43 -8.77 10.83
C GLY A 122 3.73 -8.08 9.50
N GLY A 123 4.24 -6.85 9.53
CA GLY A 123 4.48 -6.06 8.32
C GLY A 123 3.18 -5.56 7.68
N VAL A 124 3.31 -4.87 6.57
CA VAL A 124 2.19 -4.38 5.76
C VAL A 124 2.47 -4.61 4.29
N VAL A 125 1.48 -5.15 3.60
CA VAL A 125 1.35 -5.16 2.14
C VAL A 125 0.09 -4.37 1.82
N ALA A 126 0.24 -3.29 1.07
CA ALA A 126 -0.87 -2.49 0.58
C ALA A 126 -0.84 -2.45 -0.94
N ALA A 127 -2.00 -2.53 -1.57
CA ALA A 127 -2.10 -2.50 -3.02
C ALA A 127 -3.40 -1.82 -3.46
N VAL A 128 -3.38 -1.24 -4.67
CA VAL A 128 -4.52 -0.50 -5.23
C VAL A 128 -5.61 -1.40 -5.81
N SER A 129 -5.35 -2.69 -5.97
CA SER A 129 -6.32 -3.68 -6.47
C SER A 129 -6.02 -5.09 -5.94
N PRO A 130 -6.98 -6.04 -6.01
CA PRO A 130 -6.74 -7.45 -5.67
C PRO A 130 -5.63 -8.11 -6.50
N ASP A 131 -5.53 -7.78 -7.79
CA ASP A 131 -4.53 -8.36 -8.68
C ASP A 131 -3.12 -7.86 -8.33
N ALA A 132 -2.99 -6.55 -8.08
CA ALA A 132 -1.73 -5.96 -7.62
C ALA A 132 -1.31 -6.53 -6.27
N HIS A 133 -2.27 -6.78 -5.37
CA HIS A 133 -2.03 -7.43 -4.10
C HIS A 133 -1.49 -8.86 -4.28
N GLY A 134 -2.12 -9.66 -5.15
CA GLY A 134 -1.67 -11.02 -5.46
C GLY A 134 -0.25 -11.07 -6.01
N ARG A 135 0.09 -10.13 -6.89
CA ARG A 135 1.47 -9.98 -7.41
C ARG A 135 2.45 -9.60 -6.30
N ALA A 136 2.14 -8.58 -5.50
CA ALA A 136 3.00 -8.17 -4.38
C ALA A 136 3.23 -9.32 -3.37
N MET A 137 2.17 -10.05 -3.01
CA MET A 137 2.26 -11.21 -2.12
C MET A 137 3.13 -12.34 -2.67
N SER A 138 3.14 -12.52 -3.99
CA SER A 138 4.02 -13.52 -4.63
C SER A 138 5.49 -13.12 -4.46
N LEU A 139 5.80 -11.83 -4.61
CA LEU A 139 7.16 -11.30 -4.39
C LEU A 139 7.59 -11.39 -2.92
N VAL A 140 6.70 -11.07 -1.98
CA VAL A 140 6.94 -11.26 -0.54
C VAL A 140 7.34 -12.70 -0.21
N ARG A 141 6.60 -13.67 -0.78
CA ARG A 141 6.89 -15.10 -0.58
C ARG A 141 8.22 -15.52 -1.19
N THR A 142 8.55 -15.05 -2.39
CA THR A 142 9.85 -15.32 -3.03
C THR A 142 11.01 -14.77 -2.19
N ALA A 143 10.80 -13.64 -1.52
CA ALA A 143 11.78 -13.03 -0.63
C ALA A 143 11.89 -13.69 0.76
N ASN A 144 11.01 -14.64 1.09
CA ASN A 144 10.89 -15.27 2.42
C ASN A 144 10.57 -14.29 3.56
N LEU A 145 9.72 -13.30 3.27
CA LEU A 145 9.17 -12.33 4.22
C LEU A 145 7.86 -12.78 4.89
#